data_AF-A0A8K0PBI7-F1
#
_entry.id   AF-A0A8K0PBI7-F1
#
_cell.length_a   1.000
_cell.length_b   1.000
_cell.length_c   1.000
_cell.angle_alpha   90.00
_cell.angle_beta   90.00
_cell.angle_gamma   90.00
#
_symmetry.space_group_name_H-M   'P 1'
#
loop_
_entity.id
_entity.type
_entity.pdbx_description
1 polymer ?
#
loop_
_entity_poly.entity_id
_entity_poly.type
_entity_poly.pdbx_seq_one_letter_code
_entity_poly.pdbx_strand_id
1 'polypeptide(L)'
;MSLKQALLYNFLSACTCYLGLILGILLGEIQASIYIFGFAAGMFLYISLVDMVPEMNEVAEEASKISAKKAFQTLLLQNVGMGLGVCTLYILALYQDSIDFT
;
A
#
# COMPACT_ATOMS: atom_id res chain seq x y z
N MET A 1 16.61 -2.94 14.30
CA MET A 1 16.96 -2.70 12.88
C MET A 1 17.91 -1.53 12.80
N SER A 2 19.09 -1.68 12.18
CA SER A 2 19.93 -0.51 11.90
C SER A 2 19.38 0.24 10.68
N LEU A 3 19.55 1.57 10.63
CA LEU A 3 19.07 2.40 9.52
C LEU A 3 19.57 1.88 8.15
N LYS A 4 20.83 1.43 8.09
CA LYS A 4 21.43 0.84 6.89
C LYS A 4 20.69 -0.42 6.42
N GLN A 5 20.29 -1.28 7.35
CA GLN A 5 19.52 -2.47 7.02
C GLN A 5 18.12 -2.13 6.52
N ALA A 6 17.42 -1.19 7.17
CA ALA A 6 16.08 -0.77 6.74
C ALA A 6 16.09 -0.23 5.30
N LEU A 7 17.06 0.63 4.98
CA LEU A 7 17.25 1.15 3.62
C LEU A 7 17.58 0.04 2.62
N LEU A 8 18.45 -0.90 2.99
CA LEU A 8 18.82 -2.01 2.12
C LEU A 8 17.63 -2.95 1.85
N TYR A 9 16.80 -3.24 2.85
CA TYR A 9 15.58 -4.03 2.64
C TYR A 9 14.56 -3.32 1.76
N ASN A 10 14.35 -2.01 1.96
CA ASN A 10 13.47 -1.23 1.10
C ASN A 10 13.97 -1.20 -0.36
N PHE A 11 15.28 -1.04 -0.55
CA PHE A 11 15.89 -1.09 -1.88
C PHE A 11 15.75 -2.47 -2.54
N LEU A 12 16.05 -3.55 -1.81
CA LEU A 12 15.88 -4.91 -2.34
C LEU A 12 14.42 -5.21 -2.69
N SER A 13 13.46 -4.73 -1.89
CA SER A 13 12.04 -4.84 -2.22
C SER A 13 11.69 -4.04 -3.48
N ALA A 14 12.22 -2.84 -3.67
CA ALA A 14 12.02 -2.08 -4.91
C ALA A 14 12.58 -2.82 -6.14
N CYS A 15 13.70 -3.54 -6.00
CA CYS A 15 14.26 -4.33 -7.09
C CYS A 15 13.33 -5.45 -7.57
N THR A 16 12.47 -6.01 -6.71
CA THR A 16 11.50 -7.05 -7.15
C THR A 16 10.44 -6.49 -8.09
N CYS A 17 10.21 -5.17 -8.11
CA CYS A 17 9.33 -4.51 -9.07
C CYS A 17 9.77 -4.73 -10.52
N TYR A 18 11.08 -4.82 -10.80
CA TYR A 18 11.57 -5.10 -12.15
C TYR A 18 11.19 -6.51 -12.60
N LEU A 19 11.17 -7.49 -11.69
CA LEU A 19 10.68 -8.84 -11.99
C LEU A 19 9.18 -8.80 -12.31
N GLY A 20 8.39 -8.07 -11.52
CA GLY A 20 6.97 -7.84 -11.79
C GLY A 20 6.72 -7.17 -13.15
N LEU A 21 7.55 -6.21 -13.54
CA LEU A 21 7.49 -5.53 -14.84
C LEU A 21 7.75 -6.50 -16.00
N ILE A 22 8.83 -7.30 -15.92
CA ILE A 22 9.17 -8.27 -16.97
C ILE A 22 8.02 -9.28 -17.13
N LEU A 23 7.51 -9.82 -16.03
CA LEU A 23 6.37 -10.75 -16.06
C LEU A 23 5.10 -10.09 -16.61
N GLY A 24 4.83 -8.84 -16.22
CA GLY A 24 3.69 -8.08 -16.70
C GLY A 24 3.73 -7.83 -18.21
N ILE A 25 4.90 -7.51 -18.77
CA ILE A 25 5.08 -7.34 -20.22
C ILE A 25 4.88 -8.67 -20.96
N LEU A 26 5.53 -9.76 -20.48
CA LEU A 26 5.45 -11.07 -21.13
C LEU A 26 4.03 -11.66 -21.13
N LEU A 27 3.26 -11.40 -20.08
CA LEU A 27 1.89 -11.92 -19.92
C LEU A 27 0.81 -10.94 -20.42
N GLY A 28 1.17 -9.69 -20.71
CA GLY A 28 0.22 -8.62 -21.03
C GLY A 28 -0.53 -8.79 -22.36
N GLU A 29 0.05 -9.50 -23.33
CA GLU A 29 -0.58 -9.73 -24.64
C GLU A 29 -1.68 -10.81 -24.63
N ILE A 30 -1.70 -11.66 -23.60
CA ILE A 30 -2.74 -12.66 -23.41
C ILE A 30 -3.92 -11.97 -22.70
N GLN A 31 -5.16 -12.47 -22.82
CA GLN A 31 -6.29 -12.08 -21.94
C GLN A 31 -6.04 -12.32 -20.42
N ALA A 32 -4.79 -12.58 -20.03
CA ALA A 32 -4.27 -12.68 -18.68
C ALA A 32 -4.29 -11.34 -17.92
N SER A 33 -4.40 -10.20 -18.60
CA SER A 33 -4.43 -8.87 -17.95
C SER A 33 -5.50 -8.75 -16.86
N ILE A 34 -6.73 -9.25 -17.08
CA ILE A 34 -7.81 -9.26 -16.08
C ILE A 34 -7.41 -10.08 -14.84
N TYR A 35 -6.75 -11.23 -15.03
CA TYR A 35 -6.30 -12.08 -13.94
C TYR A 35 -5.13 -11.46 -13.18
N ILE A 36 -4.21 -10.77 -13.86
CA ILE A 36 -3.09 -10.06 -13.25
C ILE A 36 -3.60 -8.89 -12.40
N PHE A 37 -4.51 -8.07 -12.95
CA PHE A 37 -5.11 -6.96 -12.20
C PHE A 37 -5.95 -7.47 -11.04
N GLY A 38 -6.73 -8.53 -11.21
CA GLY A 38 -7.50 -9.17 -10.14
C GLY A 38 -6.59 -9.70 -9.02
N PHE A 39 -5.49 -10.38 -9.38
CA PHE A 39 -4.50 -10.84 -8.42
C PHE A 39 -3.82 -9.67 -7.68
N ALA A 40 -3.38 -8.64 -8.40
CA ALA A 40 -2.75 -7.47 -7.80
C ALA A 40 -3.70 -6.74 -6.84
N ALA A 41 -4.94 -6.48 -7.24
CA ALA A 41 -5.97 -5.89 -6.39
C ALA A 41 -6.23 -6.75 -5.14
N GLY A 42 -6.31 -8.08 -5.32
CA GLY A 42 -6.43 -9.02 -4.21
C GLY A 42 -5.26 -8.95 -3.22
N MET A 43 -4.03 -8.85 -3.72
CA MET A 43 -2.83 -8.69 -2.88
C MET A 43 -2.83 -7.36 -2.12
N PHE A 44 -3.24 -6.26 -2.75
CA PHE A 44 -3.39 -4.96 -2.06
C PHE A 44 -4.41 -5.03 -0.93
N LEU A 45 -5.56 -5.69 -1.15
CA LEU A 45 -6.55 -5.91 -0.11
C LEU A 45 -6.03 -6.85 1.00
N TYR A 46 -5.34 -7.92 0.64
CA TYR A 46 -4.74 -8.87 1.60
C TYR A 46 -3.75 -8.16 2.52
N ILE A 47 -2.78 -7.42 1.98
CA ILE A 47 -1.78 -6.68 2.77
C ILE A 47 -2.47 -5.66 3.68
N SER A 48 -3.47 -4.94 3.15
CA SER A 48 -4.21 -3.93 3.91
C SER A 48 -4.95 -4.55 5.10
N LEU A 49 -5.59 -5.70 4.92
CA LEU A 49 -6.40 -6.35 5.96
C LEU A 49 -5.58 -7.18 6.95
N VAL A 50 -4.57 -7.91 6.46
CA VAL A 50 -3.82 -8.89 7.26
C VAL A 50 -2.60 -8.28 7.93
N ASP A 51 -1.91 -7.34 7.27
CA ASP A 51 -0.69 -6.76 7.82
C ASP A 51 -0.97 -5.38 8.43
N MET A 52 -1.55 -4.45 7.65
CA MET A 52 -1.70 -3.06 8.10
C MET A 52 -2.74 -2.87 9.22
N VAL A 53 -3.93 -3.48 9.12
CA VAL A 53 -4.98 -3.30 10.14
C VAL A 53 -4.54 -3.80 11.53
N PRO A 54 -3.93 -4.99 11.67
CA PRO A 54 -3.39 -5.43 12.96
C PRO A 54 -2.30 -4.52 13.49
N GLU A 55 -1.34 -4.10 12.65
CA GLU A 55 -0.27 -3.19 13.06
C GLU A 55 -0.81 -1.83 13.53
N MET A 56 -1.84 -1.30 12.86
CA MET A 56 -2.54 -0.09 13.30
C MET A 56 -3.19 -0.26 14.67
N ASN A 57 -3.77 -1.43 14.94
CA ASN A 57 -4.39 -1.74 16.22
C ASN A 57 -3.35 -1.87 17.34
N GLU A 58 -2.21 -2.52 17.07
CA GLU A 58 -1.08 -2.60 18.01
C GLU A 58 -0.57 -1.20 18.40
N VAL A 59 -0.33 -0.33 17.39
CA VAL A 59 0.12 1.06 17.62
C VAL A 59 -0.92 1.87 18.40
N ALA A 60 -2.22 1.66 18.15
CA ALA A 60 -3.30 2.31 18.89
C ALA A 60 -3.37 1.82 20.36
N GLU A 61 -3.19 0.52 20.59
CA GLU A 61 -3.17 -0.07 21.92
C GLU A 61 -1.97 0.44 22.75
N GLU A 62 -0.78 0.48 22.16
CA GLU A 62 0.41 1.06 22.79
C GLU A 62 0.20 2.53 23.17
N ALA A 63 -0.41 3.33 22.30
CA ALA A 63 -0.72 4.72 22.57
C ALA A 63 -1.76 4.88 23.72
N SER A 64 -2.73 3.96 23.82
CA SER A 64 -3.75 3.92 24.87
C SER A 64 -3.16 3.63 26.26
N LYS A 65 -2.19 2.71 26.34
CA LYS A 65 -1.48 2.39 27.59
C LYS A 65 -0.72 3.60 28.18
N ILE A 66 -0.32 4.56 27.35
CA ILE A 66 0.42 5.76 27.79
C ILE A 66 -0.53 6.86 28.25
N SER A 67 -1.53 7.22 27.44
CA SER A 67 -2.48 8.30 27.74
C SER A 67 -3.63 8.35 26.74
N ALA A 68 -4.84 8.64 27.21
CA ALA A 68 -6.02 8.86 26.37
C ALA A 68 -5.80 9.92 25.28
N LYS A 69 -5.01 10.98 25.56
CA LYS A 69 -4.69 12.02 24.57
C LYS A 69 -3.84 11.49 23.42
N LYS A 70 -2.87 10.62 23.70
CA LYS A 70 -2.03 9.99 22.68
C LYS A 70 -2.82 9.00 21.84
N ALA A 71 -3.67 8.18 22.45
CA ALA A 71 -4.58 7.30 21.72
C ALA A 71 -5.46 8.06 20.73
N PHE A 72 -6.08 9.16 21.18
CA PHE A 72 -6.89 10.00 20.31
C PHE A 72 -6.09 10.64 19.17
N GLN A 73 -4.86 11.09 19.44
CA GLN A 73 -3.97 11.62 18.40
C GLN A 73 -3.58 10.55 17.37
N THR A 74 -3.25 9.33 17.82
CA THR A 74 -2.93 8.20 16.93
C THR A 74 -4.13 7.82 16.06
N LEU A 75 -5.33 7.72 16.65
CA LEU A 75 -6.55 7.42 15.90
C LEU A 75 -6.89 8.49 14.86
N LEU A 76 -6.75 9.77 15.21
CA LEU A 76 -6.96 10.85 14.25
C LEU A 76 -5.94 10.78 13.10
N LEU A 77 -4.66 10.57 13.42
CA LEU A 77 -3.61 10.48 12.41
C LEU A 77 -3.84 9.29 11.47
N GLN A 78 -4.23 8.14 12.00
CA GLN A 78 -4.58 6.95 11.23
C GLN A 78 -5.77 7.18 10.30
N ASN A 79 -6.86 7.78 10.79
CA ASN A 79 -8.04 8.10 9.98
C ASN A 79 -7.72 9.13 8.88
N VAL A 80 -6.91 10.15 9.18
CA VAL A 80 -6.45 11.12 8.18
C VAL A 80 -5.57 10.44 7.14
N GLY A 81 -4.65 9.57 7.55
CA GLY A 81 -3.80 8.80 6.64
C GLY A 81 -4.60 7.90 5.70
N MET A 82 -5.58 7.15 6.23
CA MET A 82 -6.50 6.34 5.43
C MET A 82 -7.30 7.20 4.46
N GLY A 83 -7.87 8.31 4.93
CA GLY A 83 -8.60 9.24 4.09
C GLY A 83 -7.76 9.82 2.96
N LEU A 84 -6.53 10.25 3.26
CA LEU A 84 -5.58 10.75 2.24
C LEU A 84 -5.23 9.66 1.22
N GLY A 85 -5.02 8.41 1.68
CA GLY A 85 -4.77 7.27 0.80
C GLY A 85 -5.94 7.03 -0.16
N VAL A 86 -7.17 6.96 0.35
CA VAL A 86 -8.39 6.80 -0.45
C VAL A 86 -8.57 7.96 -1.43
N CYS A 87 -8.43 9.21 -0.96
CA CYS A 87 -8.54 10.38 -1.83
C CYS A 87 -7.49 10.37 -2.95
N THR A 88 -6.25 9.98 -2.66
CA THR A 88 -5.18 9.90 -3.65
C THR A 88 -5.48 8.84 -4.71
N LEU A 89 -5.87 7.62 -4.28
CA LEU A 89 -6.25 6.56 -5.21
C LEU A 89 -7.49 6.93 -6.04
N TYR A 90 -8.45 7.62 -5.42
CA TYR A 90 -9.64 8.11 -6.12
C TYR A 90 -9.30 9.17 -7.18
N ILE A 91 -8.41 10.11 -6.87
CA ILE A 91 -7.92 11.10 -7.84
C ILE A 91 -7.21 10.39 -9.00
N LEU A 92 -6.33 9.42 -8.71
CA LEU A 92 -5.67 8.62 -9.75
C LEU A 92 -6.68 7.89 -10.64
N ALA A 93 -7.73 7.31 -10.05
CA ALA A 93 -8.79 6.63 -10.80
C ALA A 93 -9.64 7.59 -11.65
N LEU A 94 -9.89 8.83 -11.18
CA LEU A 94 -10.64 9.83 -11.95
C LEU A 94 -9.87 10.35 -13.17
N TYR A 95 -8.55 10.54 -13.02
CA TYR A 95 -7.71 11.05 -14.11
C TYR A 95 -7.10 9.95 -14.96
N GLN A 96 -7.40 8.67 -14.72
CA GLN A 96 -6.80 7.56 -15.47
C GLN A 96 -6.99 7.71 -16.99
N ASP A 97 -8.17 8.15 -17.43
CA ASP A 97 -8.50 8.34 -18.85
C ASP A 97 -7.85 9.59 -19.45
N SER A 98 -7.41 10.54 -18.62
CA SER A 98 -6.70 11.75 -19.05
C SER A 98 -5.20 11.55 -19.21
N ILE A 99 -4.67 10.41 -18.74
CA ILE A 99 -3.27 10.03 -18.87
C ILE A 99 -3.14 9.23 -20.17
N ASP A 100 -3.24 9.93 -21.30
CA ASP A 100 -3.08 9.34 -22.63
C ASP A 100 -1.68 9.68 -23.17
N PHE A 101 -0.79 8.69 -23.21
CA PHE A 101 0.56 8.81 -23.76
C PHE A 101 0.54 8.43 -25.25
N THR A 102 -0.20 9.19 -26.06
CA THR A 102 -0.03 9.20 -27.52
C THR A 102 1.04 10.21 -27.92
#